data_AF-A0A9Q6LS69-F1
#
_entry.id   AF-A0A9Q6LS69-F1
#
_cell.length_a   1.000
_cell.length_b   1.000
_cell.length_c   1.000
_cell.angle_alpha   90.00
_cell.angle_beta   90.00
_cell.angle_gamma   90.00
#
_symmetry.space_group_name_H-M   'P 1'
#
loop_
_entity.id
_entity.type
_entity.pdbx_description
1 polymer ?
#
loop_
_entity_poly.entity_id
_entity_poly.type
_entity_poly.pdbx_seq_one_letter_code
_entity_poly.pdbx_strand_id
1 'polypeptide(L)'
;MARRKRFKKNQPFKWKHYSGEIILWLVRWYGRYALSYRDLKEIAAERGLELERSTICRWVHEYGAEIAKRLRPHFRQTCAS
;
A
#
# COMPACT_ATOMS: atom_id res chain seq x y z
N MET A 1 -10.61 -1.87 37.79
CA MET A 1 -10.04 -0.73 37.03
C MET A 1 -9.60 -1.21 35.66
N ALA A 2 -10.35 -0.90 34.59
CA ALA A 2 -10.04 -1.36 33.24
C ALA A 2 -8.82 -0.61 32.70
N ARG A 3 -7.71 -1.34 32.49
CA ARG A 3 -6.47 -0.85 31.90
C ARG A 3 -6.79 -0.39 30.47
N ARG A 4 -7.08 0.91 30.29
CA ARG A 4 -7.22 1.55 28.97
C ARG A 4 -5.98 1.20 28.16
N LYS A 5 -6.12 0.27 27.20
CA LYS A 5 -5.06 -0.07 26.25
C LYS A 5 -4.70 1.23 25.53
N ARG A 6 -3.54 1.81 25.84
CA ARG A 6 -2.96 2.92 25.08
C ARG A 6 -2.86 2.46 23.62
N PHE A 7 -3.69 3.00 22.76
CA PHE A 7 -3.63 2.75 21.32
C PHE A 7 -2.38 3.42 20.76
N LYS A 8 -1.42 2.61 20.28
CA LYS A 8 -0.29 3.11 19.48
C LYS A 8 -0.86 3.77 18.22
N LYS A 9 -0.55 5.05 17.99
CA LYS A 9 -0.89 5.84 16.78
C LYS A 9 -0.22 5.32 15.47
N ASN A 10 0.31 4.10 15.45
CA ASN A 10 1.24 3.60 14.44
C ASN A 10 0.79 2.29 13.75
N GLN A 11 -0.51 1.99 13.69
CA GLN A 11 -1.02 0.81 12.97
C GLN A 11 -2.02 1.24 11.88
N PRO A 12 -1.55 1.69 10.70
CA PRO A 12 -2.42 2.13 9.59
C PRO A 12 -3.24 0.98 8.96
N PHE A 13 -3.04 -0.26 9.41
CA PHE A 13 -3.67 -1.48 8.90
C PHE A 13 -4.50 -2.22 9.95
N LYS A 14 -4.65 -1.67 11.15
CA LYS A 14 -5.53 -2.23 12.17
C LYS A 14 -6.95 -2.20 11.58
N TRP A 15 -7.61 -3.35 11.48
CA TRP A 15 -8.96 -3.56 10.88
C TRP A 15 -9.03 -3.90 9.38
N LYS A 16 -7.92 -4.20 8.70
CA LYS A 16 -7.99 -4.76 7.34
C LYS A 16 -7.90 -6.28 7.38
N HIS A 17 -8.76 -6.94 6.59
CA HIS A 17 -8.75 -8.41 6.39
C HIS A 17 -7.42 -8.89 5.78
N TYR A 18 -6.68 -8.00 5.13
CA TYR A 18 -5.38 -8.28 4.52
C TYR A 18 -4.25 -7.66 5.34
N SER A 19 -3.12 -8.39 5.47
CA SER A 19 -1.91 -7.87 6.11
C SER A 19 -1.47 -6.58 5.41
N GLY A 20 -1.08 -5.56 6.20
CA GLY A 20 -0.59 -4.30 5.67
C GLY A 20 0.60 -4.44 4.72
N GLU A 21 1.35 -5.54 4.86
CA GLU A 21 2.44 -5.90 3.96
C GLU A 21 1.96 -6.16 2.53
N ILE A 22 0.81 -6.81 2.35
CA ILE A 22 0.21 -7.09 1.03
C ILE A 22 -0.20 -5.79 0.35
N ILE A 23 -0.81 -4.89 1.13
CA ILE A 23 -1.25 -3.57 0.66
C ILE A 23 -0.06 -2.74 0.21
N LEU A 24 0.98 -2.64 1.05
CA LEU A 24 2.21 -1.93 0.72
C LEU A 24 2.91 -2.55 -0.49
N TRP A 25 2.90 -3.88 -0.59
CA TRP A 25 3.48 -4.58 -1.72
C TRP A 25 2.77 -4.20 -3.03
N LEU A 26 1.44 -4.28 -3.11
CA LEU A 26 0.69 -3.92 -4.32
C LEU A 26 0.87 -2.45 -4.72
N VAL A 27 0.76 -1.52 -3.76
CA VAL A 27 0.90 -0.09 -4.07
C VAL A 27 2.33 0.26 -4.48
N ARG A 28 3.34 -0.41 -3.89
CA ARG A 28 4.74 -0.26 -4.31
C ARG A 28 4.97 -0.79 -5.71
N TRP A 29 4.39 -1.93 -6.07
CA TRP A 29 4.51 -2.49 -7.42
C TRP A 29 3.84 -1.61 -8.46
N TYR A 30 2.65 -1.06 -8.15
CA TYR A 30 1.98 -0.05 -8.99
C TYR A 30 2.84 1.19 -9.24
N GLY A 31 3.53 1.70 -8.21
CA GLY A 31 4.36 2.90 -8.35
C GLY A 31 5.74 2.64 -8.96
N ARG A 32 6.27 1.41 -8.88
CA ARG A 32 7.61 1.06 -9.37
C ARG A 32 7.61 0.54 -10.81
N TYR A 33 6.54 -0.16 -11.21
CA TYR A 33 6.40 -0.75 -12.52
C TYR A 33 5.13 -0.18 -13.18
N ALA A 34 5.16 0.05 -14.49
CA ALA A 34 4.01 0.53 -15.26
C ALA A 34 2.94 -0.56 -15.45
N LEU A 35 2.52 -1.21 -14.35
CA LEU A 35 1.56 -2.31 -14.33
C LEU A 35 0.13 -1.77 -14.28
N SER A 36 -0.79 -2.43 -14.99
CA SER A 36 -2.21 -2.14 -14.83
C SER A 36 -2.76 -2.80 -13.58
N TYR A 37 -3.91 -2.32 -13.09
CA TYR A 37 -4.62 -2.96 -11.98
C TYR A 37 -5.03 -4.42 -12.27
N ARG A 38 -5.12 -4.79 -13.56
CA ARG A 38 -5.36 -6.16 -14.00
C ARG A 38 -4.13 -7.04 -13.75
N ASP A 39 -2.95 -6.59 -14.16
CA ASP A 39 -1.69 -7.32 -13.94
C ASP A 39 -1.44 -7.52 -12.44
N LEU A 40 -1.69 -6.50 -11.61
CA LEU A 40 -1.59 -6.61 -10.16
C LEU A 40 -2.55 -7.64 -9.56
N LYS A 41 -3.77 -7.75 -10.11
CA LYS A 41 -4.72 -8.79 -9.72
C LYS A 41 -4.19 -10.18 -10.11
N GLU A 42 -3.69 -10.34 -11.32
CA GLU A 42 -3.17 -11.63 -11.81
C GLU A 42 -1.97 -12.09 -10.99
N ILE A 43 -1.02 -11.19 -10.72
CA ILE A 43 0.14 -11.45 -9.85
C ILE A 43 -0.28 -11.79 -8.42
N ALA A 44 -1.33 -11.13 -7.89
CA ALA A 44 -1.88 -11.45 -6.57
C ALA A 44 -2.50 -12.85 -6.57
N ALA A 45 -3.25 -13.19 -7.63
CA ALA A 45 -3.87 -14.50 -7.78
C ALA A 45 -2.83 -15.63 -7.91
N GLU A 46 -1.73 -15.42 -8.63
CA GLU A 46 -0.59 -16.37 -8.70
C GLU A 46 0.02 -16.64 -7.32
N ARG A 47 -0.07 -15.69 -6.39
CA ARG A 47 0.39 -15.85 -4.99
C ARG A 47 -0.68 -16.39 -4.05
N GLY A 48 -1.83 -16.81 -4.58
CA GLY A 48 -2.96 -17.32 -3.79
C GLY A 48 -3.78 -16.23 -3.10
N LEU A 49 -3.66 -14.96 -3.53
CA LEU A 49 -4.46 -13.85 -3.02
C LEU A 49 -5.56 -13.50 -4.02
N GLU A 50 -6.78 -13.92 -3.74
CA GLU A 50 -7.96 -13.55 -4.54
C GLU A 50 -8.38 -12.10 -4.25
N LEU A 51 -7.75 -11.17 -4.96
CA LEU A 51 -8.06 -9.74 -4.87
C LEU A 51 -8.89 -9.27 -6.06
N GLU A 52 -9.90 -8.47 -5.78
CA GLU A 52 -10.64 -7.77 -6.82
C GLU A 52 -9.91 -6.51 -7.27
N ARG A 53 -10.02 -6.16 -8.56
CA ARG A 53 -9.44 -4.93 -9.13
C ARG A 53 -9.84 -3.69 -8.32
N SER A 54 -11.10 -3.59 -7.93
CA SER A 54 -11.64 -2.44 -7.20
C SER A 54 -10.98 -2.27 -5.83
N THR A 55 -10.60 -3.36 -5.17
CA THR A 55 -9.88 -3.35 -3.88
C THR A 55 -8.48 -2.75 -4.05
N ILE A 56 -7.77 -3.14 -5.12
CA ILE A 56 -6.44 -2.59 -5.45
C ILE A 56 -6.56 -1.10 -5.78
N CYS A 57 -7.54 -0.70 -6.59
CA CYS A 57 -7.80 0.71 -6.90
C CYS A 57 -8.04 1.54 -5.63
N ARG A 58 -8.86 1.05 -4.69
CA ARG A 58 -9.14 1.73 -3.43
C ARG A 58 -7.88 1.88 -2.57
N TRP A 59 -7.04 0.86 -2.49
CA TRP A 59 -5.76 0.92 -1.75
C TRP A 59 -4.75 1.87 -2.40
N VAL A 60 -4.63 1.87 -3.73
CA VAL A 60 -3.76 2.82 -4.45
C VAL A 60 -4.23 4.25 -4.23
N HIS A 61 -5.54 4.50 -4.25
CA HIS A 61 -6.07 5.84 -4.00
C HIS A 61 -5.86 6.29 -2.55
N GLU A 62 -6.14 5.42 -1.58
CA GLU A 62 -6.05 5.73 -0.14
C GLU A 62 -4.58 5.88 0.32
N TYR A 63 -3.71 4.95 -0.08
CA TYR A 63 -2.33 4.92 0.38
C TYR A 63 -1.33 5.52 -0.59
N GLY A 64 -1.65 5.64 -1.88
CA GLY A 64 -0.74 6.19 -2.88
C GLY A 64 -0.29 7.61 -2.51
N ALA A 65 -1.22 8.44 -2.05
CA ALA A 65 -0.91 9.80 -1.58
C ALA A 65 -0.01 9.80 -0.33
N GLU A 66 -0.29 8.94 0.66
CA GLU A 66 0.50 8.85 1.90
C GLU A 66 1.91 8.30 1.63
N ILE A 67 2.01 7.28 0.77
CA ILE A 67 3.25 6.64 0.35
C ILE A 67 4.08 7.61 -0.49
N ALA A 68 3.49 8.32 -1.45
CA ALA A 68 4.18 9.35 -2.24
C ALA A 68 4.67 10.51 -1.36
N LYS A 69 3.89 10.95 -0.36
CA LYS A 69 4.30 11.98 0.60
C LYS A 69 5.49 11.53 1.44
N ARG A 70 5.54 10.27 1.85
CA ARG A 70 6.69 9.69 2.58
C ARG A 70 7.90 9.41 1.68
N LEU A 71 7.69 9.08 0.40
CA LEU A 71 8.76 8.80 -0.56
C LEU A 71 9.37 10.07 -1.16
N ARG A 72 8.62 11.17 -1.25
CA ARG A 72 9.11 12.49 -1.71
C ARG A 72 10.46 12.93 -1.11
N PRO A 73 10.69 12.89 0.21
CA PRO A 73 11.98 13.28 0.78
C PRO A 73 13.13 12.31 0.45
N HIS A 74 12.83 11.06 0.09
CA HIS A 74 13.83 10.05 -0.27
C HIS A 74 14.12 9.98 -1.77
N PHE A 75 13.23 10.54 -2.61
CA PHE A 75 13.50 10.81 -4.01
C PHE A 75 14.47 12.01 -4.07
N ARG A 76 15.78 11.74 -3.96
CA ARG A 76 16.80 12.74 -4.32
C ARG A 76 16.52 13.17 -5.76
N GLN A 77 16.10 14.42 -5.93
CA GLN A 77 16.12 15.09 -7.24
C GLN A 77 17.56 15.06 -7.73
N THR A 78 17.89 14.06 -8.56
CA THR A 78 19.17 13.95 -9.25
C THR A 78 19.13 14.80 -10.50
N CYS A 79 18.79 16.08 -10.35
CA CYS A 79 18.86 17.10 -11.39
C CYS A 79 18.95 18.47 -10.70
N ALA A 80 20.12 18.76 -10.13
CA ALA A 80 20.55 20.12 -9.82
C ALA A 80 21.99 20.23 -10.32
N SER A 81 22.15 20.39 -11.63
CA SER A 81 23.38 20.79 -12.30
C SER A 81 22.99 21.55 -13.56
#